data_AF-A0A8B8CHX3-F1
#
_entry.id   AF-A0A8B8CHX3-F1
#
_cell.length_a   1.000
_cell.length_b   1.000
_cell.length_c   1.000
_cell.angle_alpha   90.00
_cell.angle_beta   90.00
_cell.angle_gamma   90.00
#
_symmetry.space_group_name_H-M   'P 1'
#
loop_
_entity.id
_entity.type
_entity.pdbx_description
1 polymer ?
#
loop_
_entity_poly.entity_id
_entity_poly.type
_entity_poly.pdbx_seq_one_letter_code
_entity_poly.pdbx_strand_id
1 'polypeptide(L)'
;MLVYCSFCNYQFSENVLKLLMHQYMTAPSNELKPVFSILTELLLLEDPVQSQCIKIVIDGVTDGAGTSYDGLLVRLNHATDSRRSYTCIKFLVSLAGKSTPIKDYTGKTYSHEFT
;
A
#
# COMPACT_ATOMS: atom_id res chain seq x y z
N MET A 1 0.06 6.56 18.50
CA MET A 1 0.25 7.97 18.11
C MET A 1 0.13 8.16 16.61
N LEU A 2 0.85 7.42 15.77
CA LEU A 2 0.79 7.57 14.31
C LEU A 2 -0.63 7.37 13.73
N VAL A 3 -1.31 6.28 14.08
CA VAL A 3 -2.71 6.02 13.66
C VAL A 3 -3.66 7.14 14.09
N TYR A 4 -3.45 7.71 15.28
CA TYR A 4 -4.25 8.82 15.78
C TYR A 4 -4.05 10.10 14.96
N CYS A 5 -2.81 10.41 14.57
CA CYS A 5 -2.49 11.54 13.70
C CYS A 5 -3.02 11.35 12.27
N SER A 6 -3.15 10.10 11.82
CA SER A 6 -3.68 9.73 10.51
C SER A 6 -5.20 9.79 10.40
N PHE A 7 -5.92 9.65 11.53
CA PHE A 7 -7.38 9.63 11.53
C PHE A 7 -7.98 10.91 10.95
N CYS A 8 -8.75 10.78 9.88
CA CYS A 8 -9.38 11.88 9.13
C CYS A 8 -8.39 12.94 8.58
N ASN A 9 -7.08 12.64 8.54
CA ASN A 9 -6.05 13.58 8.11
C ASN A 9 -5.33 13.08 6.86
N TYR A 10 -5.90 13.40 5.69
CA TYR A 10 -5.39 12.93 4.41
C TYR A 10 -3.92 13.31 4.17
N GLN A 11 -3.54 14.57 4.42
CA GLN A 11 -2.18 15.06 4.15
C GLN A 11 -1.14 14.34 5.01
N PHE A 12 -1.44 14.12 6.28
CA PHE A 12 -0.55 13.36 7.16
C PHE A 12 -0.45 11.90 6.72
N SER A 13 -1.59 11.25 6.46
CA SER A 13 -1.65 9.87 6.00
C SER A 13 -0.91 9.67 4.68
N GLU A 14 -1.12 10.53 3.69
CA GLU A 14 -0.42 10.49 2.40
C GLU A 14 1.11 10.59 2.58
N ASN A 15 1.60 11.53 3.40
CA ASN A 15 3.03 11.68 3.64
C ASN A 15 3.64 10.46 4.33
N VAL A 16 2.94 9.89 5.33
CA VAL A 16 3.40 8.66 5.97
C VAL A 16 3.39 7.48 5.00
N LEU A 17 2.36 7.36 4.16
CA LEU A 17 2.29 6.31 3.14
C LEU A 17 3.43 6.45 2.14
N LYS A 18 3.74 7.64 1.64
CA LYS A 18 4.90 7.89 0.75
C LYS A 18 6.22 7.45 1.37
N LEU A 19 6.43 7.72 2.66
CA LEU A 19 7.61 7.27 3.40
C LEU A 19 7.66 5.74 3.53
N LEU A 20 6.55 5.10 3.89
CA LEU A 20 6.46 3.64 3.99
C LEU A 20 6.63 2.97 2.62
N MET A 21 6.09 3.59 1.57
CA MET A 21 6.24 3.16 0.18
C MET A 21 7.70 3.19 -0.25
N HIS A 22 8.38 4.31 -0.01
CA HIS A 22 9.81 4.40 -0.26
C HIS A 22 10.61 3.36 0.53
N GLN A 23 10.24 3.10 1.80
CA GLN A 23 10.92 2.11 2.62
C GLN A 23 10.72 0.68 2.10
N TYR A 24 9.52 0.23 1.74
CA TYR A 24 9.39 -1.14 1.24
C TYR A 24 10.09 -1.33 -0.12
N MET A 25 10.27 -0.25 -0.89
CA MET A 25 10.98 -0.28 -2.16
C MET A 25 12.49 -0.46 -1.98
N THR A 26 13.07 0.13 -0.94
CA THR A 26 14.52 0.24 -0.74
C THR A 26 15.06 -0.71 0.33
N ALA A 27 14.31 -0.95 1.41
CA ALA A 27 14.73 -1.79 2.53
C ALA A 27 14.94 -3.26 2.12
N PRO A 28 15.87 -3.98 2.78
CA PRO A 28 16.09 -5.40 2.51
C PRO A 28 14.86 -6.24 2.93
N SER A 29 14.64 -7.38 2.26
CA SER A 29 13.38 -8.15 2.39
C SER A 29 13.05 -8.58 3.83
N ASN A 30 14.07 -8.76 4.68
CA ASN A 30 13.93 -9.12 6.10
C ASN A 30 13.40 -7.99 6.98
N GLU A 31 13.45 -6.73 6.52
CA GLU A 31 13.00 -5.54 7.24
C GLU A 31 11.60 -5.06 6.79
N LEU A 32 10.97 -5.76 5.84
CA LEU A 32 9.65 -5.38 5.32
C LEU A 32 8.52 -5.66 6.31
N LYS A 33 8.71 -6.59 7.25
CA LYS A 33 7.68 -6.98 8.22
C LYS A 33 7.16 -5.80 9.06
N PRO A 34 8.00 -4.96 9.71
CA PRO A 34 7.51 -3.78 10.42
C PRO A 34 6.83 -2.76 9.51
N VAL A 35 7.34 -2.55 8.29
CA VAL A 35 6.73 -1.64 7.30
C VAL A 35 5.30 -2.08 6.97
N PHE A 36 5.11 -3.37 6.67
CA PHE A 36 3.79 -3.94 6.39
C PHE A 36 2.86 -3.96 7.60
N SER A 37 3.39 -4.05 8.82
CA SER A 37 2.57 -3.93 10.04
C SER A 37 1.93 -2.54 10.12
N ILE A 38 2.73 -1.48 9.95
CA ILE A 38 2.25 -0.10 10.01
C ILE A 38 1.29 0.19 8.84
N LEU A 39 1.63 -0.25 7.63
CA LEU A 39 0.72 -0.15 6.47
C LEU A 39 -0.62 -0.83 6.75
N THR A 40 -0.64 -1.99 7.41
CA THR A 40 -1.89 -2.66 7.79
C THR A 40 -2.72 -1.78 8.72
N GLU A 41 -2.12 -1.23 9.76
CA GLU A 41 -2.83 -0.39 10.73
C GLU A 41 -3.43 0.86 10.07
N LEU A 42 -2.70 1.48 9.14
CA LEU A 42 -3.17 2.64 8.39
C LEU A 42 -4.29 2.31 7.40
N LEU A 43 -4.17 1.20 6.66
CA LEU A 43 -5.14 0.82 5.64
C LEU A 43 -6.42 0.23 6.23
N LEU A 44 -6.37 -0.28 7.46
CA LEU A 44 -7.54 -0.76 8.20
C LEU A 44 -8.19 0.32 9.07
N LEU A 45 -7.67 1.55 9.05
CA LEU A 45 -8.29 2.66 9.75
C LEU A 45 -9.63 3.02 9.08
N GLU A 46 -10.73 2.76 9.76
CA GLU A 46 -12.08 3.06 9.27
C GLU A 46 -12.37 4.56 9.39
N ASP A 47 -11.94 5.32 8.39
CA ASP A 47 -12.14 6.76 8.32
C ASP A 47 -12.43 7.24 6.88
N PRO A 48 -12.80 8.52 6.68
CA PRO A 48 -13.15 9.03 5.35
C PRO A 48 -12.00 9.04 4.34
N VAL A 49 -10.74 8.83 4.76
CA VAL A 49 -9.55 8.89 3.88
C VAL A 49 -9.01 7.51 3.53
N GLN A 50 -9.54 6.45 4.15
CA GLN A 50 -9.15 5.05 3.96
C GLN A 50 -9.11 4.64 2.48
N SER A 51 -10.15 4.99 1.70
CA SER A 51 -10.26 4.60 0.29
C SER A 51 -9.11 5.18 -0.56
N GLN A 52 -8.74 6.42 -0.30
CA GLN A 52 -7.64 7.10 -0.98
C GLN A 52 -6.29 6.50 -0.56
N CYS A 53 -6.13 6.16 0.73
CA CYS A 53 -4.93 5.49 1.24
C CYS A 53 -4.72 4.12 0.56
N ILE A 54 -5.79 3.33 0.43
CA ILE A 54 -5.78 2.04 -0.27
C ILE A 54 -5.34 2.23 -1.72
N LYS A 55 -5.95 3.19 -2.43
CA LYS A 55 -5.59 3.52 -3.81
C LYS A 55 -4.11 3.89 -3.96
N ILE A 56 -3.60 4.77 -3.11
CA ILE A 56 -2.19 5.20 -3.13
C ILE A 56 -1.24 4.01 -2.98
N VAL A 57 -1.51 3.11 -2.03
CA VAL A 57 -0.61 1.97 -1.76
C VAL A 57 -0.69 0.91 -2.86
N ILE A 58 -1.87 0.67 -3.42
CA ILE A 58 -2.07 -0.37 -4.44
C ILE A 58 -1.59 0.09 -5.82
N ASP A 59 -2.04 1.27 -6.25
CA ASP A 59 -1.81 1.77 -7.62
C ASP A 59 -0.55 2.62 -7.71
N GLY A 60 -0.14 3.25 -6.60
CA GLY A 60 0.93 4.24 -6.56
C GLY A 60 0.41 5.68 -6.60
N VAL A 61 1.32 6.63 -6.44
CA VAL A 61 1.03 8.07 -6.51
C VAL A 61 2.23 8.84 -7.03
N THR A 62 1.99 9.93 -7.76
CA THR A 62 3.02 10.93 -8.10
C THR A 62 2.73 12.21 -7.34
N ASP A 63 3.73 12.74 -6.64
CA ASP A 63 3.58 14.00 -5.91
C ASP A 63 3.67 15.24 -6.83
N GLY A 64 3.38 16.42 -6.28
CA GLY A 64 3.44 17.68 -7.03
C GLY A 64 4.86 18.10 -7.47
N ALA A 65 5.91 17.45 -6.94
CA ALA A 65 7.29 17.66 -7.36
C ALA A 65 7.71 16.70 -8.49
N GLY A 66 6.82 15.79 -8.92
CA GLY A 66 7.09 14.79 -9.95
C GLY A 66 7.74 13.51 -9.43
N THR A 67 7.79 13.30 -8.10
CA THR A 67 8.30 12.06 -7.52
C THR A 67 7.24 10.98 -7.56
N SER A 68 7.52 9.89 -8.27
CA SER A 68 6.64 8.71 -8.34
C SER A 68 6.94 7.71 -7.23
N TYR A 69 5.89 7.26 -6.56
CA TYR A 69 5.90 6.20 -5.56
C TYR A 69 5.14 5.01 -6.13
N ASP A 70 5.89 3.98 -6.52
CA ASP A 70 5.30 2.78 -7.14
C ASP A 70 4.42 2.03 -6.15
N GLY A 71 3.18 1.75 -6.56
CA GLY A 71 2.26 0.92 -5.80
C GLY A 71 2.68 -0.55 -5.74
N LEU A 72 1.99 -1.31 -4.90
CA LEU A 72 2.21 -2.75 -4.77
C LEU A 72 2.01 -3.49 -6.10
N LEU A 73 1.05 -3.07 -6.94
CA LEU A 73 0.76 -3.73 -8.23
C LEU A 73 1.89 -3.56 -9.24
N VAL A 74 2.47 -2.37 -9.36
CA VAL A 74 3.60 -2.08 -10.25
C VAL A 74 4.79 -3.00 -9.92
N ARG A 75 4.97 -3.33 -8.63
CA ARG A 75 6.02 -4.25 -8.18
C ARG A 75 5.77 -5.71 -8.48
N LEU A 76 4.51 -6.14 -8.59
CA LEU A 76 4.20 -7.51 -9.02
C LEU A 76 4.67 -7.77 -10.45
N ASN A 77 4.68 -6.72 -11.29
CA ASN A 77 5.14 -6.80 -12.68
C ASN A 77 6.67 -6.72 -12.83
N HIS A 78 7.42 -6.26 -11.82
CA HIS A 78 8.89 -6.24 -11.85
C HIS A 78 9.49 -7.56 -11.31
N ALA A 79 9.85 -8.46 -12.22
CA ALA A 79 10.34 -9.82 -11.95
C ALA A 79 11.74 -9.94 -11.30
N THR A 80 12.39 -8.84 -10.93
CA THR A 80 13.81 -8.82 -10.55
C THR A 80 14.11 -9.24 -9.11
N ASP A 81 13.12 -9.27 -8.20
CA ASP A 81 13.28 -9.75 -6.82
C ASP A 81 12.08 -10.61 -6.39
N SER A 82 12.14 -11.90 -6.72
CA SER A 82 11.07 -12.87 -6.45
C SER A 82 10.69 -13.00 -4.97
N ARG A 83 11.65 -12.80 -4.04
CA ARG A 83 11.40 -12.88 -2.59
C ARG A 83 10.59 -11.69 -2.10
N ARG A 84 10.96 -10.48 -2.51
CA ARG A 84 10.18 -9.26 -2.19
C ARG A 84 8.80 -9.34 -2.81
N SER A 85 8.69 -9.68 -4.10
CA SER A 85 7.40 -9.78 -4.79
C SER A 85 6.47 -10.78 -4.10
N TYR A 86 6.97 -11.97 -3.72
CA TYR A 86 6.17 -12.92 -2.94
C TYR A 86 5.70 -12.36 -1.59
N THR A 87 6.57 -11.61 -0.90
CA THR A 87 6.22 -10.99 0.38
C THR A 87 5.12 -9.93 0.20
N CYS A 88 5.21 -9.11 -0.86
CA CYS A 88 4.18 -8.14 -1.23
C CYS A 88 2.85 -8.82 -1.61
N ILE A 89 2.87 -9.91 -2.39
CA ILE A 89 1.67 -10.70 -2.72
C ILE A 89 1.04 -11.25 -1.46
N LYS A 90 1.84 -11.88 -0.59
CA LYS A 90 1.36 -12.46 0.66
C LYS A 90 0.74 -11.38 1.56
N PHE A 91 1.34 -10.20 1.61
CA PHE A 91 0.80 -9.05 2.30
C PHE A 91 -0.56 -8.62 1.72
N LEU A 92 -0.65 -8.43 0.40
CA LEU A 92 -1.87 -8.00 -0.28
C LEU A 92 -3.02 -9.01 -0.09
N VAL A 93 -2.74 -10.31 -0.22
CA VAL A 93 -3.71 -11.37 0.05
C VAL A 93 -4.15 -11.35 1.52
N SER A 94 -3.20 -11.20 2.45
CA SER A 94 -3.54 -11.08 3.88
C SER A 94 -4.37 -9.84 4.18
N LEU A 95 -4.17 -8.74 3.47
CA LEU A 95 -4.87 -7.47 3.68
C LEU A 95 -6.30 -7.54 3.14
N ALA A 96 -6.48 -8.11 1.94
CA ALA A 96 -7.80 -8.37 1.36
C ALA A 96 -8.64 -9.33 2.23
N GLY A 97 -8.01 -10.26 2.94
CA GLY A 97 -8.71 -11.12 3.90
C GLY A 97 -9.21 -10.39 5.16
N LYS A 98 -8.65 -9.21 5.48
CA LYS A 98 -8.97 -8.45 6.71
C LYS A 98 -9.99 -7.33 6.51
N SER A 99 -10.22 -6.88 5.27
CA SER A 99 -11.10 -5.75 4.99
C SER A 99 -11.85 -5.94 3.67
N THR A 100 -13.19 -5.91 3.76
CA THR A 100 -14.08 -5.97 2.59
C THR A 100 -13.82 -4.82 1.60
N PRO A 101 -13.69 -3.54 2.03
CA PRO A 101 -13.30 -2.45 1.14
C PRO A 101 -12.01 -2.72 0.34
N ILE A 102 -10.99 -3.30 0.98
CA ILE A 102 -9.71 -3.61 0.33
C ILE A 102 -9.88 -4.77 -0.66
N LYS A 103 -10.63 -5.81 -0.26
CA LYS A 103 -10.96 -6.94 -1.13
C LYS A 103 -11.73 -6.50 -2.37
N ASP A 104 -12.70 -5.61 -2.20
CA ASP A 104 -13.51 -5.09 -3.30
C ASP A 104 -12.68 -4.20 -4.22
N TYR A 105 -11.77 -3.39 -3.67
CA TYR A 105 -10.85 -2.58 -4.46
C TYR A 105 -9.90 -3.46 -5.29
N THR A 106 -9.19 -4.37 -4.64
CA THR A 106 -8.26 -5.30 -5.31
C THR A 106 -8.97 -6.14 -6.37
N GLY A 107 -10.15 -6.69 -6.06
CA GLY A 107 -10.95 -7.47 -7.02
C GLY A 107 -11.36 -6.67 -8.26
N LYS A 108 -11.73 -5.39 -8.11
CA LYS A 108 -12.03 -4.48 -9.23
C LYS A 108 -10.79 -4.17 -10.06
N THR A 109 -9.64 -3.93 -9.43
CA THR A 109 -8.40 -3.63 -10.16
C THR A 109 -7.93 -4.82 -10.98
N TYR A 110 -7.93 -6.04 -10.41
CA TYR A 110 -7.52 -7.26 -11.14
C TYR A 110 -8.48 -7.66 -12.27
N SER A 111 -9.76 -7.29 -12.21
CA SER A 111 -10.71 -7.59 -13.30
C SER A 111 -10.57 -6.63 -14.49
N HIS A 112 -10.00 -5.44 -14.28
CA HIS A 112 -9.81 -4.43 -15.33
C HIS A 112 -8.46 -4.57 -16.08
N GLU A 113 -7.49 -5.33 -15.54
CA GLU A 113 -6.19 -5.62 -16.20
C GLU A 113 -6.22 -6.85 -17.14
N PHE A 114 -7.32 -7.62 -17.18
CA PHE A 114 -7.48 -8.83 -18.01
C PHE A 114 -8.54 -8.73 -19.12
N THR A 115 -8.99 -7.51 -19.46
CA THR A 115 -9.86 -7.24 -20.62
C THR A 115 -9.16 -6.32 -21.60
#